data_AF-A0A352JT81-F1
#
_entry.id   AF-A0A352JT81-F1
#
_cell.length_a   1.000
_cell.length_b   1.000
_cell.length_c   1.000
_cell.angle_alpha   90.00
_cell.angle_beta   90.00
_cell.angle_gamma   90.00
#
_symmetry.space_group_name_H-M   'P 1'
#
loop_
_entity.id
_entity.type
_entity.pdbx_description
1 polymer ?
#
loop_
_entity_poly.entity_id
_entity_poly.type
_entity_poly.pdbx_seq_one_letter_code
_entity_poly.pdbx_strand_id
1 'polypeptide(L)'
;SDSGLQIIDISNPDGPIIIAEFRTPGLVSDVAVVGSYAYVADLSAGLFILNISNPANPTLAGYYNTPGNTHAVKISRPYAYIADTYSLQIINISIPSNPVYAGSYDSLQNASCLWIKGNFAYVGDGYLGVKQINIGNPEFPTMEGSFDTPDHVNGIGVSTGGYIVVADGSSLISLKSTVGGPGNCFYQPGDANGDHITSGIDVVYMIRYLKGGPNPPPSTCECGSNGIVYVAADANGSCLFNGLDVSYLVNYFKGRSGPPRGCPDCPPG
;
A
#
# COMPACT_ATOMS: atom_id res chain seq x y z
N SER A 1 -3.60 0.09 -34.62
CA SER A 1 -3.55 -1.03 -33.66
C SER A 1 -4.89 -1.08 -32.95
N ASP A 2 -5.50 -2.25 -32.87
CA ASP A 2 -6.73 -2.54 -32.14
C ASP A 2 -6.43 -2.65 -30.63
N SER A 3 -6.14 -1.52 -29.98
CA SER A 3 -5.70 -1.52 -28.58
C SER A 3 -6.91 -1.38 -27.64
N GLY A 4 -6.95 -2.15 -26.56
CA GLY A 4 -8.06 -2.18 -25.62
C GLY A 4 -8.01 -3.39 -24.69
N LEU A 5 -9.13 -3.67 -24.02
CA LEU A 5 -9.30 -4.84 -23.15
C LEU A 5 -9.95 -6.00 -23.91
N GLN A 6 -9.43 -7.20 -23.75
CA GLN A 6 -10.10 -8.44 -24.16
C GLN A 6 -10.56 -9.21 -22.92
N ILE A 7 -11.77 -9.76 -22.97
CA ILE A 7 -12.30 -10.64 -21.93
C ILE A 7 -12.30 -12.06 -22.50
N ILE A 8 -11.59 -12.95 -21.82
CA ILE A 8 -11.36 -14.33 -22.24
C ILE A 8 -12.05 -15.26 -21.24
N ASP A 9 -12.93 -16.12 -21.74
CA ASP A 9 -13.48 -17.23 -20.97
C ASP A 9 -12.44 -18.36 -20.92
N ILE A 10 -12.04 -18.71 -19.70
CA ILE A 10 -11.05 -19.75 -19.38
C ILE A 10 -11.69 -20.94 -18.65
N SER A 11 -13.02 -21.08 -18.69
CA SER A 11 -13.75 -22.21 -18.09
C SER A 11 -13.32 -23.56 -18.68
N ASN A 12 -12.87 -23.57 -19.94
CA ASN A 12 -12.14 -24.68 -20.53
C ASN A 12 -10.65 -24.30 -20.67
N PRO A 13 -9.74 -24.87 -19.86
CA PRO A 13 -8.32 -24.55 -19.93
C PRO A 13 -7.65 -25.01 -21.23
N ASP A 14 -8.20 -26.03 -21.90
CA ASP A 14 -7.67 -26.55 -23.17
C ASP A 14 -8.15 -25.73 -24.39
N GLY A 15 -9.07 -24.78 -24.18
CA GLY A 15 -9.66 -23.98 -25.25
C GLY A 15 -10.22 -22.65 -24.75
N PRO A 16 -9.36 -21.71 -24.30
CA PRO A 16 -9.80 -20.38 -23.93
C PRO A 16 -10.38 -19.63 -25.14
N ILE A 17 -11.46 -18.88 -24.94
CA ILE A 17 -12.15 -18.14 -26.01
C ILE A 17 -12.32 -16.67 -25.64
N ILE A 18 -12.09 -15.76 -26.60
CA ILE A 18 -12.41 -14.34 -26.42
C ILE A 18 -13.94 -14.18 -26.51
N ILE A 19 -14.55 -13.65 -25.46
CA ILE A 19 -16.01 -13.46 -25.38
C ILE A 19 -16.44 -12.00 -25.52
N ALA A 20 -15.52 -11.05 -25.31
CA ALA A 20 -15.77 -9.64 -25.54
C ALA A 20 -14.47 -8.85 -25.74
N GLU A 21 -14.60 -7.69 -26.38
CA GLU A 21 -13.55 -6.69 -26.50
C GLU A 21 -14.12 -5.32 -26.13
N PHE A 22 -13.31 -4.50 -25.46
CA PHE A 22 -13.60 -3.11 -25.17
C PHE A 22 -12.44 -2.26 -25.65
N ARG A 23 -12.66 -1.45 -26.68
CA ARG A 23 -11.64 -0.58 -27.24
C ARG A 23 -11.47 0.67 -26.39
N THR A 24 -10.22 0.98 -26.06
CA THR A 24 -9.86 2.22 -25.38
C THR A 24 -9.07 3.12 -26.35
N PRO A 25 -9.00 4.44 -26.12
CA PRO A 25 -8.31 5.35 -27.04
C PRO A 25 -6.79 5.20 -27.04
N GLY A 26 -6.20 4.75 -25.94
CA GLY A 26 -4.75 4.61 -25.75
C GLY A 26 -4.22 3.19 -25.99
N LEU A 27 -3.03 2.95 -25.46
CA LEU A 27 -2.48 1.60 -25.34
C LEU A 27 -2.65 1.16 -23.89
N VAL A 28 -3.38 0.07 -23.69
CA VAL A 28 -3.55 -0.52 -22.35
C VAL A 28 -2.22 -1.07 -21.86
N SER A 29 -1.79 -0.60 -20.69
CA SER A 29 -0.53 -0.99 -20.04
C SER A 29 -0.73 -1.99 -18.89
N ASP A 30 -1.83 -1.86 -18.14
CA ASP A 30 -2.16 -2.74 -17.01
C ASP A 30 -3.68 -2.80 -16.78
N VAL A 31 -4.12 -3.88 -16.13
CA VAL A 31 -5.50 -4.07 -15.71
C VAL A 31 -5.56 -4.66 -14.30
N ALA A 32 -6.40 -4.07 -13.45
CA ALA A 32 -6.74 -4.64 -12.14
C ALA A 32 -8.23 -4.94 -12.09
N VAL A 33 -8.60 -6.12 -11.56
CA VAL A 33 -10.01 -6.53 -11.44
C VAL A 33 -10.37 -6.65 -9.96
N VAL A 34 -11.44 -5.96 -9.55
CA VAL A 34 -11.99 -6.06 -8.19
C VAL A 34 -13.50 -6.19 -8.26
N GLY A 35 -14.01 -7.36 -7.87
CA GLY A 35 -15.42 -7.69 -8.00
C GLY A 35 -15.87 -7.61 -9.46
N SER A 36 -16.91 -6.83 -9.73
CA SER A 36 -17.49 -6.66 -11.06
C SER A 36 -16.91 -5.50 -11.87
N TYR A 37 -15.73 -4.98 -11.49
CA TYR A 37 -15.10 -3.87 -12.18
C TYR A 37 -13.67 -4.21 -12.61
N ALA A 38 -13.33 -3.79 -13.83
CA ALA A 38 -11.96 -3.74 -14.34
C ALA A 38 -11.48 -2.28 -14.36
N TYR A 39 -10.28 -2.05 -13.85
CA TYR A 39 -9.60 -0.76 -13.79
C TYR A 39 -8.42 -0.84 -14.75
N VAL A 40 -8.45 -0.04 -15.80
CA VAL A 40 -7.55 -0.16 -16.94
C VAL A 40 -6.67 1.08 -16.99
N ALA A 41 -5.36 0.88 -16.87
CA ALA A 41 -4.36 1.91 -17.15
C ALA A 41 -4.14 1.96 -18.67
N ASP A 42 -4.42 3.11 -19.28
CA ASP A 42 -4.43 3.29 -20.74
C ASP A 42 -3.41 4.34 -21.20
N LEU A 43 -2.18 4.25 -20.67
CA LEU A 43 -1.09 5.19 -20.89
C LEU A 43 -1.59 6.65 -20.84
N SER A 44 -1.50 7.37 -21.97
CA SER A 44 -1.83 8.79 -22.11
C SER A 44 -3.33 9.09 -22.01
N ALA A 45 -4.19 8.07 -22.02
CA ALA A 45 -5.62 8.23 -21.85
C ALA A 45 -6.05 8.08 -20.38
N GLY A 46 -5.14 7.79 -19.45
CA GLY A 46 -5.47 7.75 -18.02
C GLY A 46 -6.12 6.44 -17.56
N LEU A 47 -7.00 6.55 -16.56
CA LEU A 47 -7.68 5.42 -15.93
C LEU A 47 -9.11 5.25 -16.49
N PHE A 48 -9.40 4.08 -17.04
CA PHE A 48 -10.76 3.65 -17.38
C PHE A 48 -11.28 2.67 -16.33
N ILE A 49 -12.55 2.82 -15.95
CA ILE A 49 -13.24 1.93 -15.03
C ILE A 49 -14.40 1.29 -15.79
N LEU A 50 -14.31 -0.02 -16.02
CA LEU A 50 -15.29 -0.79 -16.79
C LEU A 50 -16.11 -1.67 -15.85
N ASN A 51 -17.43 -1.65 -16.01
CA ASN A 51 -18.32 -2.63 -15.41
C ASN A 51 -18.29 -3.92 -16.24
N ILE A 52 -17.88 -5.01 -15.61
CA ILE A 52 -17.76 -6.35 -16.20
C ILE A 52 -18.71 -7.35 -15.53
N SER A 53 -19.78 -6.87 -14.90
CA SER A 53 -20.85 -7.72 -14.33
C SER A 53 -21.44 -8.68 -15.36
N ASN A 54 -21.49 -8.26 -16.63
CA ASN A 54 -21.71 -9.12 -17.78
C ASN A 54 -20.41 -9.19 -18.60
N PRO A 55 -19.61 -10.26 -18.46
CA PRO A 55 -18.32 -10.39 -19.16
C PRO A 55 -18.43 -10.38 -20.68
N ALA A 56 -19.59 -10.76 -21.24
CA ALA A 56 -19.84 -10.73 -22.69
C ALA A 56 -20.23 -9.33 -23.21
N ASN A 57 -20.48 -8.35 -22.33
CA ASN A 57 -20.84 -6.99 -22.71
C ASN A 57 -20.32 -5.97 -21.68
N PRO A 58 -18.99 -5.73 -21.62
CA PRO A 58 -18.41 -4.74 -20.73
C PRO A 58 -18.86 -3.33 -21.08
N THR A 59 -19.09 -2.49 -20.07
CA THR A 59 -19.50 -1.09 -20.27
C THR A 59 -18.62 -0.12 -19.50
N LEU A 60 -18.45 1.09 -20.01
CA LEU A 60 -17.74 2.15 -19.31
C LEU A 60 -18.56 2.59 -18.08
N ALA A 61 -18.01 2.38 -16.88
CA ALA A 61 -18.60 2.86 -15.64
C ALA A 61 -18.11 4.28 -15.34
N GLY A 62 -16.81 4.54 -15.47
CA GLY A 62 -16.20 5.83 -15.17
C GLY A 62 -14.82 5.99 -15.81
N TYR A 63 -14.29 7.19 -15.72
CA TYR A 63 -13.04 7.58 -16.36
C TYR A 63 -12.35 8.66 -15.52
N TYR A 64 -11.03 8.62 -15.45
CA TYR A 64 -10.22 9.66 -14.81
C TYR A 64 -8.97 9.95 -15.64
N ASN A 65 -8.80 11.22 -16.03
CA ASN A 65 -7.61 11.66 -16.74
C ASN A 65 -6.47 11.95 -15.75
N THR A 66 -5.39 11.18 -15.83
CA THR A 66 -4.17 11.42 -15.06
C THR A 66 -3.27 12.45 -15.76
N PRO A 67 -2.40 13.16 -15.03
CA PRO A 67 -1.54 14.18 -15.62
C PRO A 67 -0.47 13.62 -16.60
N GLY A 68 -0.04 12.37 -16.44
CA GLY A 68 0.87 11.70 -17.37
C GLY A 68 0.40 10.31 -17.81
N ASN A 69 1.36 9.48 -18.24
CA ASN A 69 1.07 8.14 -18.75
C ASN A 69 0.91 7.15 -17.60
N THR A 70 -0.23 6.46 -17.60
CA THR A 70 -0.51 5.39 -16.63
C THR A 70 0.14 4.08 -17.06
N HIS A 71 1.11 3.60 -16.29
CA HIS A 71 1.86 2.37 -16.59
C HIS A 71 1.35 1.16 -15.79
N ALA A 72 0.87 1.38 -14.58
CA ALA A 72 0.35 0.32 -13.73
C ALA A 72 -0.77 0.82 -12.83
N VAL A 73 -1.67 -0.08 -12.45
CA VAL A 73 -2.78 0.19 -11.53
C VAL A 73 -2.90 -0.92 -10.48
N LYS A 74 -3.10 -0.54 -9.22
CA LYS A 74 -3.48 -1.47 -8.15
C LYS A 74 -4.62 -0.90 -7.33
N ILE A 75 -5.50 -1.78 -6.87
CA ILE A 75 -6.71 -1.41 -6.16
C ILE A 75 -6.61 -1.88 -4.71
N SER A 76 -6.68 -0.93 -3.79
CA SER A 76 -6.94 -1.19 -2.37
C SER A 76 -8.08 -0.28 -1.96
N ARG A 77 -9.31 -0.83 -1.98
CA ARG A 77 -10.53 -0.04 -1.81
C ARG A 77 -10.45 0.77 -0.50
N PRO A 78 -10.87 2.05 -0.52
CA PRO A 78 -11.62 2.72 -1.59
C PRO A 78 -10.76 3.39 -2.66
N TYR A 79 -9.46 3.09 -2.78
CA TYR A 79 -8.55 3.81 -3.68
C TYR A 79 -7.99 2.94 -4.81
N ALA A 80 -7.78 3.59 -5.95
CA ALA A 80 -6.90 3.12 -7.03
C ALA A 80 -5.57 3.87 -6.93
N TYR A 81 -4.49 3.12 -6.96
CA TYR A 81 -3.12 3.61 -6.96
C TYR A 81 -2.54 3.41 -8.35
N ILE A 82 -2.03 4.46 -8.96
CA ILE A 82 -1.61 4.47 -10.35
C ILE A 82 -0.16 4.94 -10.41
N ALA A 83 0.69 4.13 -11.04
CA ALA A 83 2.01 4.57 -11.46
C ALA A 83 1.83 5.41 -12.72
N ASP A 84 1.82 6.72 -12.53
CA ASP A 84 1.81 7.72 -13.60
C ASP A 84 3.26 8.20 -13.78
N THR A 85 3.80 8.31 -15.00
CA THR A 85 5.25 8.50 -15.29
C THR A 85 6.08 9.23 -14.21
N TYR A 86 5.62 10.37 -13.69
CA TYR A 86 6.34 11.17 -12.68
C TYR A 86 5.71 11.17 -11.27
N SER A 87 4.66 10.38 -11.04
CA SER A 87 3.92 10.38 -9.78
C SER A 87 3.23 9.06 -9.44
N LEU A 88 3.03 8.83 -8.15
CA LEU A 88 2.00 7.90 -7.69
C LEU A 88 0.69 8.69 -7.56
N GLN A 89 -0.28 8.47 -8.45
CA GLN A 89 -1.61 9.08 -8.34
C GLN A 89 -2.52 8.20 -7.48
N ILE A 90 -3.26 8.83 -6.56
CA ILE A 90 -4.21 8.15 -5.67
C ILE A 90 -5.61 8.67 -5.96
N ILE A 91 -6.46 7.80 -6.49
CA ILE A 91 -7.81 8.14 -6.94
C ILE A 91 -8.83 7.42 -6.05
N ASN A 92 -9.73 8.17 -5.42
CA ASN A 92 -10.88 7.62 -4.72
C ASN A 92 -11.89 7.07 -5.73
N ILE A 93 -12.15 5.77 -5.63
CA ILE A 93 -13.03 4.99 -6.50
C ILE A 93 -14.23 4.42 -5.72
N SER A 94 -14.61 5.04 -4.60
CA SER A 94 -15.79 4.64 -3.81
C SER A 94 -17.05 4.58 -4.67
N ILE A 95 -17.15 5.49 -5.63
CA ILE A 95 -18.19 5.51 -6.66
C ILE A 95 -17.49 5.29 -8.00
N PRO A 96 -17.54 4.08 -8.58
CA PRO A 96 -16.84 3.75 -9.83
C PRO A 96 -17.17 4.66 -11.01
N SER A 97 -18.38 5.26 -11.03
CA SER A 97 -18.80 6.20 -12.06
C SER A 97 -18.39 7.65 -11.83
N ASN A 98 -17.80 7.95 -10.67
CA ASN A 98 -17.31 9.27 -10.32
C ASN A 98 -15.98 9.15 -9.54
N PRO A 99 -14.89 8.74 -10.22
CA PRO A 99 -13.57 8.72 -9.60
C PRO A 99 -13.12 10.14 -9.25
N VAL A 100 -12.57 10.33 -8.05
CA VAL A 100 -12.15 11.64 -7.54
C VAL A 100 -10.69 11.59 -7.09
N TYR A 101 -9.92 12.61 -7.43
CA TYR A 101 -8.55 12.78 -6.92
C TYR A 101 -8.52 12.76 -5.37
N ALA A 102 -7.66 11.93 -4.79
CA ALA A 102 -7.42 11.91 -3.35
C ALA A 102 -6.08 12.59 -3.01
N GLY A 103 -5.03 12.30 -3.76
CA GLY A 103 -3.69 12.84 -3.53
C GLY A 103 -2.67 12.23 -4.49
N SER A 104 -1.42 12.66 -4.38
CA SER A 104 -0.33 12.13 -5.17
C SER A 104 1.03 12.28 -4.50
N TYR A 105 1.98 11.46 -4.93
CA TYR A 105 3.40 11.65 -4.65
C TYR A 105 4.13 11.94 -5.97
N ASP A 106 4.60 13.17 -6.16
CA ASP A 106 5.05 13.68 -7.48
C ASP A 106 6.57 13.73 -7.67
N SER A 107 7.33 13.09 -6.78
CA SER A 107 8.81 13.11 -6.82
C SER A 107 9.39 11.80 -7.36
N LEU A 108 8.74 11.22 -8.39
CA LEU A 108 9.26 10.09 -9.14
C LEU A 108 9.85 10.57 -10.48
N GLN A 109 10.77 9.80 -11.04
CA GLN A 109 11.35 10.05 -12.36
C GLN A 109 10.77 9.14 -13.44
N ASN A 110 10.46 7.88 -13.11
CA ASN A 110 9.85 6.96 -14.05
C ASN A 110 9.06 5.84 -13.35
N ALA A 111 7.82 6.13 -12.97
CA ALA A 111 6.93 5.16 -12.32
C ALA A 111 6.54 4.04 -13.30
N SER A 112 7.18 2.87 -13.20
CA SER A 112 6.98 1.76 -14.16
C SER A 112 5.99 0.70 -13.70
N CYS A 113 5.98 0.42 -12.40
CA CYS A 113 5.17 -0.61 -11.79
C CYS A 113 4.90 -0.27 -10.32
N LEU A 114 3.89 -0.91 -9.72
CA LEU A 114 3.61 -0.71 -8.32
C LEU A 114 3.04 -1.95 -7.62
N TRP A 115 3.28 -2.04 -6.32
CA TRP A 115 2.67 -3.02 -5.43
C TRP A 115 2.18 -2.34 -4.14
N ILE A 116 1.05 -2.79 -3.60
CA ILE A 116 0.48 -2.27 -2.36
C ILE A 116 0.52 -3.34 -1.27
N LYS A 117 1.00 -2.98 -0.08
CA LYS A 117 0.91 -3.82 1.13
C LYS A 117 0.68 -2.95 2.36
N GLY A 118 -0.47 -3.12 3.00
CA GLY A 118 -0.87 -2.29 4.14
C GLY A 118 -0.89 -0.81 3.76
N ASN A 119 -0.21 0.02 4.54
CA ASN A 119 -0.11 1.47 4.32
C ASN A 119 1.05 1.86 3.41
N PHE A 120 1.60 0.94 2.62
CA PHE A 120 2.75 1.24 1.75
C PHE A 120 2.46 0.90 0.29
N ALA A 121 2.86 1.84 -0.57
CA ALA A 121 3.05 1.61 -1.99
C ALA A 121 4.55 1.44 -2.27
N TYR A 122 4.90 0.39 -3.00
CA TYR A 122 6.23 0.16 -3.54
C TYR A 122 6.17 0.46 -5.03
N VAL A 123 6.89 1.49 -5.48
CA VAL A 123 6.83 1.97 -6.85
C VAL A 123 8.20 1.83 -7.49
N GLY A 124 8.27 1.21 -8.66
CA GLY A 124 9.50 1.17 -9.45
C GLY A 124 9.74 2.54 -10.07
N ASP A 125 10.90 3.13 -9.82
CA ASP A 125 11.30 4.46 -10.25
C ASP A 125 12.42 4.39 -11.31
N GLY A 126 12.14 3.63 -12.37
CA GLY A 126 13.07 3.35 -13.45
C GLY A 126 14.39 2.74 -12.98
N TYR A 127 15.50 3.43 -13.26
CA TYR A 127 16.86 3.02 -12.87
C TYR A 127 17.25 3.44 -11.45
N LEU A 128 16.37 4.14 -10.73
CA LEU A 128 16.59 4.55 -9.33
C LEU A 128 16.10 3.50 -8.34
N GLY A 129 15.67 2.34 -8.84
CA GLY A 129 15.17 1.24 -8.04
C GLY A 129 13.74 1.44 -7.55
N VAL A 130 13.48 1.03 -6.30
CA VAL A 130 12.15 1.00 -5.72
C VAL A 130 12.00 2.09 -4.68
N LYS A 131 10.91 2.84 -4.76
CA LYS A 131 10.47 3.79 -3.75
C LYS A 131 9.40 3.18 -2.85
N GLN A 132 9.57 3.32 -1.53
CA GLN A 132 8.57 2.96 -0.53
C GLN A 132 7.87 4.23 -0.05
N ILE A 133 6.59 4.33 -0.40
CA ILE A 133 5.75 5.50 -0.12
C ILE A 133 4.68 5.10 0.88
N ASN A 134 4.61 5.81 2.01
CA ASN A 134 3.51 5.72 2.96
C ASN A 134 2.26 6.35 2.38
N ILE A 135 1.20 5.57 2.33
CA ILE A 135 -0.13 5.90 1.81
C ILE A 135 -1.20 5.78 2.90
N GLY A 136 -0.80 5.73 4.18
CA GLY A 136 -1.72 5.72 5.33
C GLY A 136 -2.58 6.98 5.42
N ASN A 137 -2.09 8.10 4.87
CA ASN A 137 -2.89 9.26 4.52
C ASN A 137 -2.88 9.47 3.00
N PRO A 138 -3.94 9.05 2.28
CA PRO A 138 -4.05 9.18 0.83
C PRO A 138 -3.97 10.61 0.29
N GLU A 139 -4.30 11.62 1.10
CA GLU A 139 -4.23 13.03 0.70
C GLU A 139 -2.79 13.58 0.76
N PHE A 140 -1.94 12.96 1.57
CA PHE A 140 -0.57 13.42 1.84
C PHE A 140 0.40 12.23 1.93
N PRO A 141 0.64 11.52 0.82
CA PRO A 141 1.59 10.41 0.83
C PRO A 141 3.03 10.89 1.03
N THR A 142 3.83 10.12 1.79
CA THR A 142 5.22 10.48 2.14
C THR A 142 6.21 9.39 1.73
N MET A 143 7.41 9.78 1.29
CA MET A 143 8.50 8.82 1.05
C MET A 143 9.09 8.37 2.38
N GLU A 144 9.15 7.06 2.61
CA GLU A 144 9.73 6.46 3.83
C GLU A 144 11.04 5.70 3.56
N GLY A 145 11.26 5.29 2.31
CA GLY A 145 12.49 4.57 1.96
C GLY A 145 12.70 4.42 0.46
N SER A 146 13.93 4.09 0.09
CA SER A 146 14.27 3.70 -1.27
C SER A 146 15.27 2.56 -1.29
N PHE A 147 15.20 1.75 -2.33
CA PHE A 147 16.09 0.63 -2.56
C PHE A 147 16.64 0.73 -3.97
N ASP A 148 17.93 0.99 -4.10
CA ASP A 148 18.56 1.06 -5.41
C ASP A 148 18.63 -0.34 -6.04
N THR A 149 18.29 -0.45 -7.32
CA THR A 149 18.51 -1.67 -8.11
C THR A 149 19.60 -1.41 -9.14
N PRO A 150 20.38 -2.43 -9.53
CA PRO A 150 21.42 -2.31 -10.57
C PRO A 150 20.88 -1.86 -11.93
N ASP A 151 19.63 -2.18 -12.23
CA ASP A 151 19.00 -1.91 -13.53
C ASP A 151 17.53 -1.46 -13.39
N HIS A 152 16.89 -1.16 -14.51
CA HIS A 152 15.51 -0.70 -14.62
C HIS A 152 14.53 -1.69 -13.99
N VAL A 153 13.71 -1.20 -13.06
CA VAL A 153 12.66 -1.98 -12.41
C VAL A 153 11.51 -2.24 -13.39
N ASN A 154 11.27 -3.52 -13.69
CA ASN A 154 10.20 -3.96 -14.61
C ASN A 154 9.00 -4.56 -13.87
N GLY A 155 9.21 -5.08 -12.67
CA GLY A 155 8.14 -5.67 -11.88
C GLY A 155 8.47 -5.72 -10.40
N ILE A 156 7.44 -5.55 -9.59
CA ILE A 156 7.52 -5.64 -8.13
C ILE A 156 6.43 -6.61 -7.67
N GLY A 157 6.81 -7.55 -6.81
CA GLY A 157 5.90 -8.38 -6.03
C GLY A 157 6.28 -8.33 -4.55
N VAL A 158 5.34 -8.54 -3.64
CA VAL A 158 5.64 -8.65 -2.22
C VAL A 158 5.23 -10.01 -1.69
N SER A 159 6.17 -10.70 -1.04
CA SER A 159 5.96 -12.01 -0.43
C SER A 159 5.34 -11.87 0.97
N THR A 160 4.69 -12.95 1.41
CA THR A 160 4.13 -13.09 2.75
C THR A 160 5.19 -12.97 3.86
N GLY A 161 6.45 -13.31 3.56
CA GLY A 161 7.58 -13.21 4.49
C GLY A 161 8.14 -11.80 4.71
N GLY A 162 7.54 -10.76 4.13
CA GLY A 162 8.07 -9.39 4.23
C GLY A 162 9.29 -9.16 3.34
N TYR A 163 9.35 -9.80 2.18
CA TYR A 163 10.31 -9.44 1.13
C TYR A 163 9.58 -8.80 -0.03
N ILE A 164 10.14 -7.73 -0.57
CA ILE A 164 9.81 -7.26 -1.91
C ILE A 164 10.71 -8.03 -2.87
N VAL A 165 10.09 -8.68 -3.86
CA VAL A 165 10.78 -9.30 -4.97
C VAL A 165 10.69 -8.34 -6.14
N VAL A 166 11.85 -7.95 -6.67
CA VAL A 166 11.98 -7.00 -7.77
C VAL A 166 12.57 -7.74 -8.96
N ALA A 167 11.91 -7.64 -10.10
CA ALA A 167 12.48 -8.01 -11.38
C ALA A 167 13.04 -6.75 -12.03
N ASP A 168 14.36 -6.69 -12.19
CA ASP A 168 15.03 -5.66 -12.98
C ASP A 168 15.54 -6.23 -14.31
N GLY A 169 16.01 -5.36 -15.21
CA GLY A 169 16.50 -5.74 -16.55
C GLY A 169 17.66 -6.76 -16.55
N SER A 170 18.31 -6.95 -15.41
CA SER A 170 19.53 -7.75 -15.26
C SER A 170 19.38 -8.95 -14.32
N SER A 171 18.42 -8.92 -13.40
CA SER A 171 18.33 -9.86 -12.28
C SER A 171 16.96 -9.87 -11.57
N LEU A 172 16.71 -10.94 -10.81
CA LEU A 172 15.65 -11.00 -9.81
C LEU A 172 16.26 -10.75 -8.43
N ILE A 173 15.87 -9.67 -7.78
CA ILE A 173 16.38 -9.26 -6.46
C ILE A 173 15.29 -9.45 -5.42
N SER A 174 15.59 -10.15 -4.33
CA SER A 174 14.74 -10.20 -3.15
C SER A 174 15.27 -9.23 -2.10
N LEU A 175 14.60 -8.09 -1.95
CA LEU A 175 14.89 -7.10 -0.94
C LEU A 175 14.03 -7.40 0.30
N LYS A 176 14.64 -7.47 1.48
CA LYS A 176 13.85 -7.58 2.72
C LYS A 176 13.10 -6.26 2.90
N SER A 177 11.78 -6.31 2.77
CA SER A 177 10.92 -5.20 3.16
C SER A 177 11.02 -5.10 4.68
N THR A 178 11.31 -3.91 5.18
CA THR A 178 11.19 -3.59 6.61
C THR A 178 9.74 -3.54 7.08
N VAL A 179 8.78 -4.03 6.27
CA VAL A 179 7.36 -4.11 6.60
C VAL A 179 6.98 -5.55 6.92
N GLY A 180 6.83 -5.79 8.22
CA GLY A 180 6.54 -7.07 8.83
C GLY A 180 5.45 -7.86 8.15
N GLY A 181 5.81 -9.06 7.70
CA GLY A 181 4.86 -10.16 7.71
C GLY A 181 4.58 -10.63 9.15
N PRO A 182 3.74 -11.65 9.32
CA PRO A 182 3.47 -12.24 10.63
C PRO A 182 4.81 -12.62 11.29
N GLY A 183 5.17 -11.93 12.38
CA GLY A 183 6.41 -12.14 13.12
C GLY A 183 7.63 -11.24 12.80
N ASN A 184 7.51 -10.18 11.98
CA ASN A 184 8.63 -9.24 11.70
C ASN A 184 8.24 -7.75 11.89
N CYS A 185 7.78 -7.38 13.08
CA CYS A 185 7.31 -6.03 13.34
C CYS A 185 8.48 -5.11 13.72
N PHE A 186 8.75 -4.06 12.95
CA PHE A 186 9.80 -3.09 13.28
C PHE A 186 9.21 -1.90 14.02
N TYR A 187 9.44 -1.86 15.33
CA TYR A 187 8.97 -0.78 16.20
C TYR A 187 9.86 -0.70 17.45
N GLN A 188 9.87 0.46 18.08
CA GLN A 188 10.45 0.66 19.39
C GLN A 188 9.34 0.61 20.44
N PRO A 189 9.33 -0.36 21.37
CA PRO A 189 8.32 -0.38 22.43
C PRO A 189 8.30 0.93 23.22
N GLY A 190 7.12 1.54 23.37
CA GLY A 190 6.93 2.81 24.05
C GLY A 190 7.12 4.06 23.19
N ASP A 191 7.49 3.93 21.92
CA ASP A 191 7.51 5.02 20.91
C ASP A 191 6.14 5.12 20.22
N ALA A 192 5.14 5.63 20.96
CA ALA A 192 3.76 5.65 20.52
C ALA A 192 3.48 6.71 19.44
N ASN A 193 4.31 7.75 19.34
CA ASN A 193 4.17 8.80 18.33
C ASN A 193 4.99 8.55 17.05
N GLY A 194 5.90 7.56 17.07
CA GLY A 194 6.72 7.16 15.92
C GLY A 194 7.90 8.09 15.63
N ASP A 195 8.40 8.81 16.64
CA ASP A 195 9.55 9.71 16.50
C ASP A 195 10.90 9.05 16.82
N HIS A 196 10.89 7.74 17.10
CA HIS A 196 12.04 6.93 17.49
C HIS A 196 12.63 7.28 18.87
N ILE A 197 11.88 7.99 19.72
CA ILE A 197 12.30 8.40 21.05
C ILE A 197 11.21 8.11 22.08
N THR A 198 11.40 7.02 22.84
CA THR A 198 10.55 6.72 23.99
C THR A 198 10.71 7.75 25.10
N SER A 199 9.74 8.64 25.24
CA SER A 199 9.76 9.80 26.14
C SER A 199 8.39 10.10 26.77
N GLY A 200 8.33 11.18 27.56
CA GLY A 200 7.05 11.67 28.10
C GLY A 200 6.08 12.14 27.02
N ILE A 201 6.55 12.41 25.80
CA ILE A 201 5.69 12.82 24.67
C ILE A 201 4.80 11.67 24.22
N ASP A 202 5.30 10.43 24.24
CA ASP A 202 4.52 9.23 23.92
C ASP A 202 3.34 9.04 24.86
N VAL A 203 3.56 9.29 26.16
CA VAL A 203 2.48 9.26 27.16
C VAL A 203 1.40 10.26 26.80
N VAL A 204 1.78 11.49 26.43
CA VAL A 204 0.82 12.53 26.03
C VAL A 204 0.09 12.13 24.74
N TYR A 205 0.81 11.56 23.77
CA TYR A 205 0.26 11.08 22.51
C TYR A 205 -0.80 9.99 22.74
N MET A 206 -0.46 8.96 23.52
CA MET A 206 -1.35 7.86 23.88
C MET A 206 -2.61 8.38 24.57
N ILE A 207 -2.47 9.28 25.55
CA ILE A 207 -3.61 9.88 26.25
C ILE A 207 -4.50 10.67 25.29
N ARG A 208 -3.91 11.46 24.39
CA ARG A 208 -4.65 12.26 23.42
C ARG A 208 -5.48 11.37 22.50
N TYR A 209 -4.90 10.28 22.01
CA TYR A 209 -5.60 9.34 21.16
C TYR A 209 -6.71 8.59 21.93
N LEU A 210 -6.42 8.04 23.10
CA LEU A 210 -7.42 7.32 23.92
C LEU A 210 -8.60 8.20 24.35
N LYS A 211 -8.44 9.53 24.36
CA LYS A 211 -9.51 10.51 24.58
C LYS A 211 -10.34 10.82 23.32
N GLY A 212 -10.11 10.13 22.20
CA GLY A 212 -10.79 10.36 20.93
C GLY A 212 -10.09 11.36 20.00
N GLY A 213 -8.77 11.55 20.15
CA GLY A 213 -7.97 12.36 19.24
C GLY A 213 -7.88 11.76 17.82
N PRO A 214 -7.64 12.57 16.78
CA PRO A 214 -7.74 12.15 15.38
C PRO A 214 -6.58 11.27 14.88
N ASN A 215 -5.45 11.23 15.60
CA ASN A 215 -4.22 10.59 15.13
C ASN A 215 -3.96 9.30 15.92
N PRO A 216 -4.17 8.11 15.32
CA PRO A 216 -3.79 6.84 15.93
C PRO A 216 -2.26 6.66 15.96
N PRO A 217 -1.71 5.88 16.92
CA PRO A 217 -0.31 5.47 16.87
C PRO A 217 0.05 4.88 15.50
N PRO A 218 1.15 5.32 14.87
CA PRO A 218 1.44 4.99 13.48
C PRO A 218 1.92 3.54 13.30
N SER A 219 2.61 2.99 14.30
CA SER A 219 3.18 1.64 14.24
C SER A 219 2.11 0.60 14.55
N THR A 220 1.65 -0.10 13.50
CA THR A 220 0.72 -1.23 13.61
C THR A 220 1.34 -2.52 13.08
N CYS A 221 0.94 -3.65 13.66
CA CYS A 221 1.36 -4.97 13.18
C CYS A 221 0.27 -6.03 13.39
N GLU A 222 0.30 -7.08 12.57
CA GLU A 222 -0.58 -8.24 12.72
C GLU A 222 0.03 -9.23 13.71
N CYS A 223 -0.62 -9.40 14.86
CA CYS A 223 -0.13 -10.14 16.02
C CYS A 223 -0.93 -11.43 16.25
N GLY A 224 -0.91 -12.31 15.24
CA GLY A 224 -1.58 -13.61 15.30
C GLY A 224 -3.07 -13.49 15.59
N SER A 225 -3.56 -14.18 16.63
CA SER A 225 -4.97 -14.14 17.03
C SER A 225 -5.45 -12.79 17.56
N ASN A 226 -4.53 -11.88 17.90
CA ASN A 226 -4.89 -10.54 18.38
C ASN A 226 -5.20 -9.55 17.25
N GLY A 227 -5.01 -9.96 15.98
CA GLY A 227 -5.26 -9.11 14.83
C GLY A 227 -4.29 -7.92 14.75
N ILE A 228 -4.77 -6.77 14.27
CA ILE A 228 -3.94 -5.56 14.12
C ILE A 228 -3.81 -4.85 15.47
N VAL A 229 -2.58 -4.69 15.95
CA VAL A 229 -2.23 -4.04 17.23
C VAL A 229 -1.40 -2.79 16.96
N TYR A 230 -1.60 -1.74 17.76
CA TYR A 230 -0.71 -0.56 17.84
C TYR A 230 0.58 -0.91 18.60
N VAL A 231 1.46 -1.67 17.97
CA VAL A 231 2.58 -2.38 18.63
C VAL A 231 3.57 -1.49 19.37
N ALA A 232 3.84 -0.27 18.89
CA ALA A 232 4.72 0.66 19.63
C ALA A 232 4.05 1.30 20.84
N ALA A 233 2.71 1.38 20.83
CA ALA A 233 1.92 1.89 21.94
C ALA A 233 1.53 0.80 22.96
N ASP A 234 1.67 -0.49 22.64
CA ASP A 234 1.62 -1.61 23.60
C ASP A 234 2.92 -1.64 24.41
N ALA A 235 3.03 -0.77 25.41
CA ALA A 235 4.24 -0.62 26.22
C ALA A 235 4.41 -1.75 27.25
N ASN A 236 3.32 -2.44 27.60
CA ASN A 236 3.33 -3.50 28.62
C ASN A 236 3.38 -4.93 28.04
N GLY A 237 3.37 -5.06 26.71
CA GLY A 237 3.45 -6.33 25.98
C GLY A 237 2.20 -7.20 26.12
N SER A 238 1.03 -6.59 26.23
CA SER A 238 -0.25 -7.30 26.36
C SER A 238 -0.89 -7.69 25.03
N CYS A 239 -0.26 -7.30 23.91
CA CYS A 239 -0.81 -7.43 22.56
C CYS A 239 -2.10 -6.63 22.36
N LEU A 240 -2.28 -5.57 23.16
CA LEU A 240 -3.40 -4.65 23.11
C LEU A 240 -2.88 -3.25 23.46
N PHE A 241 -3.52 -2.22 22.90
CA PHE A 241 -3.24 -0.84 23.29
C PHE A 241 -4.43 -0.23 24.03
N ASN A 242 -4.21 0.17 25.29
CA ASN A 242 -5.21 0.81 26.13
C ASN A 242 -4.56 1.66 27.26
N GLY A 243 -5.37 2.08 28.26
CA GLY A 243 -4.89 2.92 29.37
C GLY A 243 -3.87 2.26 30.31
N LEU A 244 -3.72 0.93 30.28
CA LEU A 244 -2.69 0.22 31.04
C LEU A 244 -1.30 0.47 30.46
N ASP A 245 -1.17 0.65 29.16
CA ASP A 245 0.10 0.98 28.51
C ASP A 245 0.59 2.37 28.90
N VAL A 246 -0.33 3.33 28.97
CA VAL A 246 -0.06 4.68 29.49
C VAL A 246 0.47 4.58 30.93
N SER A 247 -0.23 3.80 31.77
CA SER A 247 0.14 3.63 33.17
C SER A 247 1.50 2.94 33.33
N TYR A 248 1.77 1.96 32.48
CA TYR A 248 3.05 1.25 32.45
C TYR A 248 4.20 2.17 32.04
N LEU A 249 4.03 2.93 30.95
CA LEU A 249 5.06 3.84 30.45
C LEU A 249 5.37 4.97 31.44
N VAL A 250 4.34 5.49 32.14
CA VAL A 250 4.51 6.43 33.26
C VAL A 250 5.29 5.82 34.42
N ASN A 251 5.02 4.56 34.77
CA ASN A 251 5.76 3.86 35.83
C ASN A 251 7.21 3.60 35.44
N TYR A 252 7.49 3.34 34.16
CA TYR A 252 8.83 3.16 33.64
C TYR A 252 9.66 4.43 33.81
N PHE A 253 9.15 5.60 33.40
CA PHE A 253 9.83 6.88 33.60
C PHE A 253 10.01 7.26 35.07
N LYS A 254 9.18 6.70 35.96
CA LYS A 254 9.32 6.85 37.42
C LYS A 254 10.25 5.82 38.06
N GLY A 255 10.85 4.92 37.29
CA GLY A 255 11.72 3.84 37.77
C GLY A 255 10.99 2.76 38.57
N ARG A 256 9.68 2.58 38.36
CA ARG A 256 8.81 1.65 39.10
C ARG A 256 8.46 0.38 38.32
N SER A 257 8.77 0.32 37.03
CA SER A 257 8.59 -0.85 36.18
C SER A 257 9.82 -1.07 35.30
N GLY A 258 9.90 -2.24 34.68
CA GLY A 258 10.93 -2.54 33.68
C GLY A 258 10.75 -1.71 32.40
N PRO A 259 11.70 -1.80 31.45
CA PRO A 259 11.59 -1.13 30.17
C PRO A 259 10.31 -1.52 29.42
N PRO A 260 9.81 -0.65 28.53
CA PRO A 260 8.73 -1.00 27.62
C PRO A 260 9.09 -2.24 26.82
N ARG A 261 8.10 -3.09 26.61
CA ARG A 261 8.27 -4.36 25.91
C ARG A 261 7.14 -4.52 24.91
N GLY A 262 7.48 -5.08 23.75
CA GLY A 262 6.53 -5.34 22.69
C GLY A 262 5.69 -6.59 22.94
N CYS A 263 4.64 -6.76 22.14
CA CYS A 263 3.78 -7.93 22.17
C CYS A 263 4.57 -9.22 21.84
N PRO A 264 4.46 -10.28 22.65
CA PRO A 264 5.15 -11.55 22.42
C PRO A 264 4.79 -12.24 21.09
N ASP A 265 3.56 -12.06 20.60
CA ASP A 265 3.08 -12.67 19.35
C ASP A 265 3.63 -11.95 18.11
N CYS A 266 4.21 -10.78 18.30
CA CYS A 266 4.74 -9.93 17.24
C CYS A 266 5.90 -9.09 17.79
N PRO A 267 7.02 -9.74 18.17
CA PRO A 267 8.12 -9.10 18.86
C PRO A 267 8.76 -8.01 17.98
N PRO A 268 9.36 -6.97 18.59
CA PRO A 268 10.10 -5.96 17.86
C PRO A 268 11.32 -6.62 17.17
N GLY A 269 11.46 -6.36 15.87
CA GLY A 269 12.52 -6.90 15.00
C GLY A 269 13.81 -6.09 14.98
#